data_AF-A0A7J4BSL5-F1
#
_entry.id   AF-A0A7J4BSL5-F1
#
_cell.length_a   1.000
_cell.length_b   1.000
_cell.length_c   1.000
_cell.angle_alpha   90.00
_cell.angle_beta   90.00
_cell.angle_gamma   90.00
#
_symmetry.space_group_name_H-M   'P 1'
#
loop_
_entity.id
_entity.type
_entity.pdbx_description
1 polymer ?
#
loop_
_entity_poly.entity_id
_entity_poly.type
_entity_poly.pdbx_seq_one_letter_code
_entity_poly.pdbx_strand_id
1 'polypeptide(L)'
;MVAYSSVSHMGLIFLGIATMQPLGIAGAIFMMLAHGIISPHLFAVCGAFKHHYHTLEIGSMRGIAKHSPWLGGHMMTAWMASLGLPLMAGFVAEIAIMIAFWMTFGWLVILPALTLIITAAYYLWSMQRTIFEGGEEGELPESLHGEDPVDITWHENAGMIVLAGFAVLLGILPFIFFDMMSAYSGEFVSEILLDVLNEVRP
;
A
#
# COMPACT_ATOMS: atom_id res chain seq x y z
N MET A 1 10.80 -0.38 6.99
CA MET A 1 9.95 -1.20 6.09
C MET A 1 9.10 -0.36 5.15
N VAL A 2 8.38 0.67 5.63
CA VAL A 2 7.52 1.56 4.80
C VAL A 2 8.23 2.12 3.55
N ALA A 3 9.48 2.55 3.68
CA ALA A 3 10.25 3.07 2.53
C ALA A 3 10.51 1.98 1.47
N TYR A 4 10.89 0.76 1.89
CA TYR A 4 11.16 -0.35 0.96
C TYR A 4 9.88 -0.84 0.27
N SER A 5 8.75 -0.83 0.95
CA SER A 5 7.47 -1.12 0.29
C SER A 5 7.08 -0.08 -0.75
N SER A 6 7.41 1.20 -0.52
CA SER A 6 7.19 2.23 -1.54
C SER A 6 8.03 1.96 -2.78
N VAL A 7 9.30 1.55 -2.62
CA VAL A 7 10.15 1.11 -3.74
C VAL A 7 9.54 -0.07 -4.49
N SER A 8 8.98 -1.06 -3.77
CA SER A 8 8.29 -2.21 -4.39
C SER A 8 7.10 -1.78 -5.25
N HIS A 9 6.25 -0.89 -4.73
CA HIS A 9 5.10 -0.33 -5.45
C HIS A 9 5.50 0.50 -6.68
N MET A 10 6.58 1.29 -6.58
CA MET A 10 7.13 1.99 -7.74
C MET A 10 7.64 0.99 -8.80
N GLY A 11 8.24 -0.12 -8.38
CA GLY A 11 8.60 -1.22 -9.27
C GLY A 11 7.41 -1.75 -10.07
N LEU A 12 6.26 -1.98 -9.43
CA LEU A 12 5.03 -2.42 -10.12
C LEU A 12 4.52 -1.38 -11.11
N ILE A 13 4.55 -0.10 -10.76
CA ILE A 13 4.19 0.99 -11.69
C ILE A 13 5.05 0.93 -12.95
N PHE A 14 6.37 0.77 -12.81
CA PHE A 14 7.27 0.60 -13.95
C PHE A 14 6.94 -0.64 -14.78
N LEU A 15 6.64 -1.78 -14.14
CA LEU A 15 6.26 -2.99 -14.85
C LEU A 15 4.95 -2.80 -15.63
N GLY A 16 3.96 -2.11 -15.06
CA GLY A 16 2.69 -1.78 -15.72
C GLY A 16 2.89 -0.94 -16.97
N ILE A 17 3.72 0.10 -16.88
CA ILE A 17 4.07 0.95 -18.04
C ILE A 17 4.85 0.13 -19.08
N ALA A 18 5.79 -0.72 -18.65
CA ALA A 18 6.61 -1.55 -19.53
C ALA A 18 5.81 -2.55 -20.35
N THR A 19 4.58 -2.90 -19.94
CA THR A 19 3.69 -3.74 -20.76
C THR A 19 3.27 -3.07 -22.07
N MET A 20 3.29 -1.73 -22.13
CA MET A 20 2.72 -0.92 -23.22
C MET A 20 1.28 -1.32 -23.58
N GLN A 21 0.54 -1.89 -22.63
CA GLN A 21 -0.87 -2.25 -22.78
C GLN A 21 -1.74 -1.19 -22.11
N PRO A 22 -2.91 -0.84 -22.68
CA PRO A 22 -3.84 0.10 -22.05
C PRO A 22 -4.18 -0.27 -20.61
N LEU A 23 -4.40 -1.57 -20.33
CA LEU A 23 -4.70 -2.07 -19.00
C LEU A 23 -3.53 -1.89 -18.02
N GLY A 24 -2.29 -2.14 -18.47
CA GLY A 24 -1.10 -2.01 -17.63
C GLY A 24 -0.78 -0.56 -17.29
N ILE A 25 -0.96 0.36 -18.24
CA ILE A 25 -0.80 1.81 -18.03
C ILE A 25 -1.92 2.32 -17.10
N ALA A 26 -3.17 1.92 -17.32
CA ALA A 26 -4.29 2.29 -16.45
C ALA A 26 -4.06 1.79 -15.01
N GLY A 27 -3.62 0.54 -14.85
CA GLY A 27 -3.22 -0.03 -13.57
C GLY A 27 -2.07 0.74 -12.92
N ALA A 28 -1.06 1.16 -13.68
CA ALA A 28 0.05 1.97 -13.18
C ALA A 28 -0.42 3.36 -12.68
N ILE A 29 -1.31 4.02 -13.42
CA ILE A 29 -1.89 5.32 -13.01
C ILE A 29 -2.73 5.14 -11.74
N PHE A 30 -3.57 4.10 -11.69
CA PHE A 30 -4.36 3.80 -10.51
C PHE A 30 -3.48 3.44 -9.31
N MET A 31 -2.35 2.76 -9.53
CA MET A 31 -1.37 2.44 -8.49
C MET A 31 -0.71 3.70 -7.94
N MET A 32 -0.40 4.70 -8.78
CA MET A 32 0.11 6.00 -8.30
C MET A 32 -0.91 6.70 -7.39
N LEU A 33 -2.20 6.67 -7.74
CA LEU A 33 -3.27 7.21 -6.91
C LEU A 33 -3.40 6.44 -5.58
N ALA A 34 -3.50 5.10 -5.65
CA ALA A 34 -3.61 4.24 -4.48
C ALA A 34 -2.40 4.42 -3.55
N HIS A 35 -1.19 4.42 -4.10
CA HIS A 35 0.04 4.67 -3.36
C HIS A 35 0.06 6.05 -2.70
N GLY A 36 -0.45 7.07 -3.38
CA GLY A 36 -0.59 8.43 -2.85
C GLY A 36 -1.54 8.54 -1.67
N ILE A 37 -2.40 7.55 -1.43
CA ILE A 37 -3.29 7.48 -0.26
C ILE A 37 -2.68 6.58 0.83
N ILE A 38 -2.17 5.42 0.43
CA ILE A 38 -1.66 4.39 1.36
C ILE A 38 -0.35 4.84 2.03
N SER A 39 0.57 5.46 1.29
CA SER A 39 1.85 5.89 1.84
C SER A 39 1.72 6.96 2.91
N PRO A 40 0.95 8.05 2.72
CA PRO A 40 0.69 9.00 3.80
C PRO A 40 0.03 8.34 5.02
N HIS A 41 -0.84 7.36 4.83
CA HIS A 41 -1.46 6.64 5.93
C HIS A 41 -0.41 5.85 6.73
N LEU A 42 0.46 5.10 6.04
CA LEU A 42 1.58 4.39 6.67
C LEU A 42 2.53 5.33 7.41
N PHE A 43 2.89 6.46 6.81
CA PHE A 43 3.76 7.44 7.45
C PHE A 43 3.08 8.14 8.63
N ALA A 44 1.78 8.38 8.57
CA ALA A 44 1.01 8.91 9.70
C ALA A 44 1.03 7.92 10.87
N VAL A 45 0.86 6.62 10.62
CA VAL A 45 0.98 5.56 11.64
C VAL A 45 2.39 5.54 12.24
N CYS A 46 3.44 5.54 11.42
CA CYS A 46 4.82 5.61 11.93
C CYS A 46 5.07 6.89 12.74
N GLY A 47 4.54 8.03 12.29
CA GLY A 47 4.60 9.29 13.02
C GLY A 47 3.96 9.20 14.39
N ALA A 48 2.77 8.59 14.49
CA ALA A 48 2.08 8.36 15.75
C ALA A 48 2.87 7.42 16.68
N PHE A 49 3.45 6.33 16.17
CA PHE A 49 4.35 5.49 16.97
C PHE A 49 5.55 6.29 17.51
N LYS A 50 6.17 7.13 16.68
CA LYS A 50 7.30 7.94 17.13
C LYS A 50 6.89 9.01 18.14
N HIS A 51 5.70 9.58 17.99
CA HIS A 51 5.17 10.62 18.87
C HIS A 51 4.80 10.06 20.25
N HIS A 52 4.01 8.97 20.29
CA HIS A 52 3.42 8.44 21.52
C HIS A 52 4.29 7.39 22.22
N TYR A 53 5.15 6.68 21.49
CA TYR A 53 5.99 5.60 22.04
C TYR A 53 7.49 5.86 21.91
N HIS A 54 7.88 6.97 21.27
CA HIS A 54 9.28 7.40 21.09
C HIS A 54 10.21 6.43 20.34
N THR A 55 9.67 5.36 19.76
CA THR A 55 10.42 4.34 19.04
C THR A 55 9.75 3.97 17.72
N LEU A 56 10.57 3.47 16.79
CA LEU A 56 10.14 2.84 15.53
C LEU A 56 10.66 1.40 15.42
N GLU A 57 11.34 0.90 16.46
CA GLU A 57 11.99 -0.40 16.47
C GLU A 57 10.96 -1.51 16.65
N ILE A 58 10.87 -2.38 15.65
CA ILE A 58 9.89 -3.45 15.62
C ILE A 58 10.33 -4.58 16.53
N GLY A 59 9.49 -4.92 17.49
CA GLY A 59 9.81 -5.87 18.55
C GLY A 59 10.31 -5.23 19.84
N SER A 60 10.50 -3.91 19.89
CA SER A 60 10.62 -3.18 21.16
C SER A 60 9.30 -3.09 21.92
N MET A 61 8.20 -3.44 21.25
CA MET A 61 6.84 -3.31 21.74
C MET A 61 5.98 -4.42 21.16
N ARG A 62 5.03 -4.91 21.97
CA ARG A 62 4.13 -6.01 21.61
C ARG A 62 2.78 -5.78 22.29
N GLY A 63 1.68 -6.10 21.62
CA GLY A 63 0.35 -6.10 22.23
C GLY A 63 -0.28 -4.72 22.29
N ILE A 64 0.13 -3.83 21.38
CA ILE A 64 -0.27 -2.42 21.41
C ILE A 64 -1.78 -2.23 21.23
N ALA A 65 -2.50 -3.17 20.60
CA ALA A 65 -3.95 -3.08 20.47
C ALA A 65 -4.69 -2.89 21.81
N LYS A 66 -4.09 -3.31 22.93
CA LYS A 66 -4.69 -3.15 24.27
C LYS A 66 -4.53 -1.74 24.83
N HIS A 67 -3.40 -1.10 24.51
CA HIS A 67 -3.03 0.22 25.02
C HIS A 67 -3.49 1.34 24.09
N SER A 68 -3.30 1.13 22.78
CA SER A 68 -3.66 2.06 21.71
C SER A 68 -4.45 1.35 20.60
N PRO A 69 -5.73 1.00 20.85
CA PRO A 69 -6.57 0.28 19.88
C PRO A 69 -6.76 1.04 18.56
N TRP A 70 -6.84 2.37 18.57
CA TRP A 70 -7.00 3.15 17.34
C TRP A 70 -5.72 3.14 16.51
N LEU A 71 -4.56 3.34 17.15
CA LEU A 71 -3.27 3.21 16.47
C LEU A 71 -3.07 1.81 15.89
N GLY A 72 -3.42 0.77 16.65
CA GLY A 72 -3.41 -0.62 16.18
C GLY A 72 -4.32 -0.84 14.96
N GLY A 73 -5.55 -0.32 15.01
CA GLY A 73 -6.50 -0.37 13.90
C GLY A 73 -5.99 0.33 12.64
N HIS A 74 -5.36 1.50 12.78
CA HIS A 74 -4.74 2.19 11.65
C HIS A 74 -3.51 1.48 11.10
N MET A 75 -2.66 0.93 11.97
CA MET A 75 -1.54 0.10 11.53
C MET A 75 -2.04 -1.12 10.73
N MET A 76 -3.07 -1.81 11.23
CA MET A 76 -3.67 -2.95 10.54
C MET A 76 -4.23 -2.55 9.18
N THR A 77 -5.07 -1.51 9.11
CA THR A 77 -5.69 -1.06 7.85
C THR A 77 -4.66 -0.57 6.84
N ALA A 78 -3.67 0.22 7.26
CA ALA A 78 -2.64 0.73 6.37
C ALA A 78 -1.74 -0.38 5.80
N TRP A 79 -1.34 -1.35 6.64
CA TRP A 79 -0.60 -2.52 6.17
C TRP A 79 -1.42 -3.41 5.24
N MET A 80 -2.69 -3.66 5.56
CA MET A 80 -3.60 -4.42 4.68
C MET A 80 -3.78 -3.74 3.33
N ALA A 81 -3.91 -2.41 3.32
CA ALA A 81 -4.01 -1.65 2.09
C ALA A 81 -2.72 -1.72 1.28
N SER A 82 -1.56 -1.67 1.93
CA SER A 82 -0.26 -1.70 1.27
C SER A 82 0.20 -3.09 0.82
N LEU A 83 -0.38 -4.17 1.35
CA LEU A 83 -0.03 -5.53 0.93
C LEU A 83 -0.90 -6.07 -0.21
N GLY A 84 -1.88 -5.27 -0.64
CA GLY A 84 -2.82 -5.67 -1.69
C GLY A 84 -3.95 -6.55 -1.16
N LEU A 85 -4.49 -6.30 0.04
CA LEU A 85 -5.68 -7.04 0.48
C LEU A 85 -6.86 -6.74 -0.46
N PRO A 86 -7.65 -7.75 -0.88
CA PRO A 86 -8.91 -7.51 -1.59
C PRO A 86 -9.78 -6.48 -0.86
N LEU A 87 -10.50 -5.66 -1.61
CA LEU A 87 -11.27 -4.49 -1.14
C LEU A 87 -10.45 -3.24 -0.81
N MET A 88 -9.13 -3.27 -0.98
CA MET A 88 -8.27 -2.08 -0.87
C MET A 88 -7.86 -1.57 -2.26
N ALA A 89 -7.64 -0.26 -2.39
CA ALA A 89 -7.26 0.38 -3.64
C ALA A 89 -6.00 -0.24 -4.29
N GLY A 90 -4.99 -0.60 -3.47
CA GLY A 90 -3.76 -1.20 -3.96
C GLY A 90 -3.99 -2.51 -4.73
N PHE A 91 -4.91 -3.36 -4.25
CA PHE A 91 -5.21 -4.65 -4.88
C PHE A 91 -5.72 -4.51 -6.32
N VAL A 92 -6.60 -3.55 -6.58
CA VAL A 92 -7.15 -3.32 -7.92
C VAL A 92 -6.03 -2.98 -8.91
N ALA A 93 -5.11 -2.12 -8.48
CA ALA A 93 -3.98 -1.69 -9.30
C ALA A 93 -3.00 -2.85 -9.56
N GLU A 94 -2.62 -3.59 -8.51
CA GLU A 94 -1.69 -4.71 -8.58
C GLU A 94 -2.20 -5.81 -9.52
N ILE A 95 -3.48 -6.16 -9.42
CA ILE A 95 -4.08 -7.17 -10.30
C ILE A 95 -4.14 -6.70 -11.76
N ALA A 96 -4.54 -5.45 -12.02
CA ALA A 96 -4.54 -4.91 -13.37
C ALA A 96 -3.15 -4.95 -14.00
N ILE A 97 -2.11 -4.55 -13.25
CA ILE A 97 -0.72 -4.60 -13.68
C ILE A 97 -0.29 -6.06 -13.91
N MET A 98 -0.62 -6.99 -13.02
CA MET A 98 -0.25 -8.41 -13.19
C MET A 98 -0.92 -9.08 -14.37
N ILE A 99 -2.20 -8.79 -14.64
CA ILE A 99 -2.90 -9.31 -15.83
C ILE A 99 -2.22 -8.78 -17.09
N ALA A 100 -1.97 -7.48 -17.18
CA ALA A 100 -1.30 -6.89 -18.33
C ALA A 100 0.13 -7.45 -18.49
N PHE A 101 0.86 -7.63 -17.39
CA PHE A 101 2.22 -8.13 -17.42
C PHE A 101 2.29 -9.60 -17.86
N TRP A 102 1.34 -10.42 -17.41
CA TRP A 102 1.18 -11.79 -17.92
C TRP A 102 0.88 -11.81 -19.42
N MET A 103 -0.02 -10.94 -19.90
CA MET A 103 -0.38 -10.88 -21.32
C MET A 103 0.82 -10.49 -22.20
N THR A 104 1.72 -9.62 -21.72
CA THR A 104 2.89 -9.18 -22.48
C THR A 104 4.11 -10.10 -22.33
N PHE A 105 4.40 -10.57 -21.11
CA PHE A 105 5.67 -11.23 -20.77
C PHE A 105 5.50 -12.69 -20.26
N GLY A 106 4.27 -13.19 -20.16
CA GLY A 106 3.98 -14.57 -19.75
C GLY A 106 4.50 -14.90 -18.34
N TRP A 107 5.21 -16.02 -18.22
CA TRP A 107 5.69 -16.56 -16.95
C TRP A 107 6.63 -15.66 -16.15
N LEU A 108 7.18 -14.59 -16.74
CA LEU A 108 7.94 -13.60 -16.00
C LEU A 108 7.12 -12.92 -14.90
N VAL A 109 5.77 -12.97 -14.95
CA VAL A 109 4.88 -12.50 -13.88
C VAL A 109 5.15 -13.14 -12.51
N ILE A 110 5.79 -14.31 -12.47
CA ILE A 110 6.16 -14.97 -11.21
C ILE A 110 7.09 -14.07 -10.37
N LEU A 111 7.95 -13.26 -11.00
CA LEU A 111 8.89 -12.38 -10.29
C LEU A 111 8.18 -11.27 -9.46
N PRO A 112 7.31 -10.44 -10.06
CA PRO A 112 6.54 -9.46 -9.28
C PRO A 112 5.58 -10.15 -8.29
N ALA A 113 4.97 -11.29 -8.65
CA ALA A 113 4.12 -12.03 -7.73
C ALA A 113 4.86 -12.49 -6.45
N LEU A 114 6.09 -13.00 -6.59
CA LEU A 114 6.94 -13.36 -5.46
C LEU A 114 7.30 -12.14 -4.60
N THR A 115 7.53 -10.99 -5.24
CA THR A 115 7.83 -9.74 -4.53
C THR A 115 6.65 -9.26 -3.69
N LEU A 116 5.42 -9.39 -4.22
CA LEU A 116 4.19 -9.13 -3.46
C LEU A 116 4.02 -10.10 -2.28
N ILE A 117 4.30 -11.39 -2.47
CA ILE A 117 4.24 -12.39 -1.39
C ILE A 117 5.22 -12.06 -0.27
N ILE A 118 6.47 -11.71 -0.61
CA ILE A 118 7.47 -11.28 0.38
C ILE A 118 6.99 -10.03 1.11
N THR A 119 6.39 -9.09 0.37
CA THR A 119 5.80 -7.86 0.93
C THR A 119 4.71 -8.14 1.95
N ALA A 120 3.76 -8.98 1.60
CA ALA A 120 2.72 -9.42 2.52
C ALA A 120 3.30 -10.14 3.75
N ALA A 121 4.31 -11.00 3.57
CA ALA A 121 4.91 -11.74 4.66
C ALA A 121 5.54 -10.84 5.73
N TYR A 122 6.36 -9.85 5.35
CA TYR A 122 6.99 -8.99 6.36
C TYR A 122 5.99 -8.01 7.01
N TYR A 123 4.93 -7.62 6.32
CA TYR A 123 3.86 -6.82 6.92
C TYR A 123 3.01 -7.60 7.92
N LEU A 124 2.60 -8.81 7.58
CA LEU A 124 1.88 -9.69 8.50
C LEU A 124 2.74 -10.01 9.72
N TRP A 125 4.03 -10.30 9.51
CA TRP A 125 4.98 -10.52 10.60
C TRP A 125 5.09 -9.29 11.52
N SER A 126 5.25 -8.09 10.95
CA SER A 126 5.31 -6.85 11.71
C SER A 126 4.04 -6.60 12.50
N MET A 127 2.89 -6.81 11.87
CA MET A 127 1.58 -6.59 12.49
C MET A 127 1.35 -7.57 13.64
N GLN A 128 1.65 -8.85 13.43
CA GLN A 128 1.59 -9.87 14.48
C GLN A 128 2.43 -9.47 15.69
N ARG A 129 3.68 -9.08 15.46
CA ARG A 129 4.65 -8.77 16.51
C ARG A 129 4.29 -7.50 17.30
N THR A 130 3.86 -6.44 16.63
CA THR A 130 3.57 -5.16 17.27
C THR A 130 2.16 -5.10 17.88
N ILE A 131 1.15 -5.62 17.18
CA ILE A 131 -0.26 -5.45 17.58
C ILE A 131 -0.74 -6.58 18.50
N PHE A 132 -0.37 -7.84 18.20
CA PHE A 132 -1.05 -9.02 18.74
C PHE A 132 -0.22 -9.85 19.74
N GLU A 133 1.11 -9.86 19.65
CA GLU A 133 1.97 -10.55 20.63
C GLU A 133 1.97 -9.86 22.00
N GLY A 134 2.51 -10.46 23.07
CA GLY A 134 2.72 -9.76 24.36
C GLY A 134 1.81 -10.16 25.54
N GLY A 135 1.10 -11.28 25.48
CA GLY A 135 0.37 -11.82 26.65
C GLY A 135 -0.78 -10.93 27.13
N GLU A 136 -1.19 -11.05 28.41
CA GLU A 136 -2.34 -10.31 28.95
C GLU A 136 -2.11 -8.79 29.06
N GLU A 137 -0.90 -8.35 29.36
CA GLU A 137 -0.58 -6.94 29.63
C GLU A 137 0.10 -6.21 28.47
N GLY A 138 0.63 -6.92 27.47
CA GLY A 138 1.47 -6.32 26.42
C GLY A 138 2.88 -6.00 26.93
N GLU A 139 3.83 -5.81 26.01
CA GLU A 139 5.19 -5.37 26.31
C GLU A 139 5.36 -3.94 25.78
N LEU A 140 5.54 -2.98 26.68
CA LEU A 140 5.78 -1.58 26.34
C LEU A 140 7.28 -1.32 26.12
N PRO A 141 7.64 -0.41 25.21
CA PRO A 141 9.03 -0.11 24.94
C PRO A 141 9.70 0.63 26.10
N GLU A 142 10.98 0.35 26.33
CA GLU A 142 11.80 1.05 27.34
C GLU A 142 11.87 2.58 27.11
N SER A 143 11.66 3.03 25.87
CA SER A 143 11.64 4.45 25.48
C SER A 143 10.49 5.25 26.07
N LEU A 144 9.47 4.62 26.63
CA LEU A 144 8.42 5.31 27.39
C LEU A 144 8.88 5.76 28.77
N HIS A 145 10.01 5.27 29.29
CA HIS A 145 10.54 5.65 30.61
C HIS A 145 9.53 5.50 31.77
N GLY A 146 8.56 4.59 31.65
CA GLY A 146 7.51 4.35 32.64
C GLY A 146 6.30 5.28 32.52
N GLU A 147 6.20 6.08 31.46
CA GLU A 147 4.98 6.81 31.11
C GLU A 147 3.88 5.86 30.62
N ASP A 148 2.63 6.17 30.97
CA ASP A 148 1.48 5.42 30.50
C ASP A 148 1.27 5.68 29.00
N PRO A 149 1.09 4.63 28.17
CA PRO A 149 0.84 4.79 26.76
C PRO A 149 -0.52 5.47 26.53
N VAL A 150 -0.53 6.55 25.77
CA VAL A 150 -1.75 7.26 25.37
C VAL A 150 -2.03 6.93 23.91
N ASP A 151 -3.29 6.59 23.60
CA ASP A 151 -3.72 6.38 22.22
C ASP A 151 -3.75 7.71 21.45
N ILE A 152 -3.86 7.61 20.13
CA ILE A 152 -3.80 8.77 19.24
C ILE A 152 -4.90 9.79 19.53
N THR A 153 -4.55 11.05 19.34
CA THR A 153 -5.47 12.17 19.51
C THR A 153 -6.53 12.20 18.41
N TRP A 154 -7.66 12.87 18.65
CA TRP A 154 -8.75 12.91 17.66
C TRP A 154 -8.31 13.50 16.30
N HIS A 155 -7.40 14.48 16.31
CA HIS A 155 -6.90 15.11 15.08
C HIS A 155 -6.07 14.12 14.24
N GLU A 156 -5.22 13.34 14.89
CA GLU A 156 -4.43 12.27 14.25
C GLU A 156 -5.38 11.20 13.69
N ASN A 157 -6.36 10.77 14.48
CA ASN A 157 -7.36 9.78 14.11
C ASN A 157 -8.19 10.23 12.90
N ALA A 158 -8.67 11.48 12.88
CA ALA A 158 -9.48 12.02 11.79
C ALA A 158 -8.75 11.96 10.44
N GLY A 159 -7.47 12.35 10.41
CA GLY A 159 -6.66 12.29 9.19
C GLY A 159 -6.48 10.85 8.68
N MET A 160 -6.17 9.92 9.60
CA MET A 160 -5.99 8.51 9.24
C MET A 160 -7.29 7.82 8.83
N ILE A 161 -8.44 8.17 9.43
CA ILE A 161 -9.76 7.68 9.02
C ILE A 161 -10.10 8.11 7.60
N VAL A 162 -9.82 9.37 7.23
CA VAL A 162 -10.06 9.86 5.88
C VAL A 162 -9.24 9.07 4.86
N LEU A 163 -7.94 8.86 5.13
CA LEU A 163 -7.07 8.09 4.26
C LEU A 163 -7.51 6.63 4.14
N ALA A 164 -7.83 5.98 5.27
CA ALA A 164 -8.36 4.62 5.30
C ALA A 164 -9.67 4.51 4.50
N GLY A 165 -10.57 5.48 4.68
CA GLY A 165 -11.84 5.58 3.98
C GLY A 165 -11.66 5.64 2.46
N PHE A 166 -10.73 6.48 1.97
CA PHE A 166 -10.41 6.53 0.55
C PHE A 166 -9.78 5.23 0.04
N ALA A 167 -8.86 4.63 0.80
CA ALA A 167 -8.24 3.36 0.41
C ALA A 167 -9.27 2.24 0.24
N VAL A 168 -10.28 2.15 1.12
CA VAL A 168 -11.37 1.18 1.03
C VAL A 168 -12.37 1.56 -0.05
N LEU A 169 -12.79 2.82 -0.13
CA LEU A 169 -13.74 3.32 -1.12
C LEU A 169 -13.29 3.01 -2.54
N LEU A 170 -12.02 3.30 -2.85
CA LEU A 170 -11.45 3.03 -4.18
C LEU A 170 -11.17 1.54 -4.43
N GLY A 171 -11.01 0.74 -3.37
CA GLY A 171 -10.92 -0.71 -3.51
C GLY A 171 -12.28 -1.38 -3.80
N ILE A 172 -13.37 -0.86 -3.23
CA ILE A 172 -14.74 -1.36 -3.45
C ILE A 172 -15.33 -0.80 -4.75
N LEU A 173 -15.15 0.50 -5.00
CA LEU A 173 -15.69 1.22 -6.16
C LEU A 173 -14.56 1.78 -7.04
N PRO A 174 -13.73 0.92 -7.66
CA PRO A 174 -12.61 1.39 -8.47
C PRO A 174 -13.04 2.16 -9.71
N PHE A 175 -14.23 1.86 -10.26
CA PHE A 175 -14.77 2.48 -11.47
C PHE A 175 -14.89 4.01 -11.39
N ILE A 176 -14.93 4.61 -10.19
CA ILE A 176 -14.95 6.07 -9.99
C ILE A 176 -13.78 6.74 -10.72
N PHE A 177 -12.60 6.11 -10.70
CA PHE A 177 -11.40 6.64 -11.35
C PHE A 177 -10.84 5.69 -12.42
N PHE A 178 -10.98 4.38 -12.23
CA PHE A 178 -10.35 3.38 -13.10
C PHE A 178 -10.89 3.43 -14.53
N ASP A 179 -12.18 3.67 -14.74
CA ASP A 179 -12.78 3.74 -16.07
C ASP A 179 -12.23 4.94 -16.87
N MET A 180 -12.12 6.10 -16.21
CA MET A 180 -11.51 7.29 -16.80
C MET A 180 -10.03 7.05 -17.15
N MET A 181 -9.27 6.44 -16.24
CA MET A 181 -7.86 6.10 -16.47
C MET A 181 -7.70 5.08 -17.59
N SER A 182 -8.60 4.10 -17.70
CA SER A 182 -8.60 3.09 -18.74
C SER A 182 -8.91 3.68 -20.11
N ALA A 183 -9.90 4.59 -20.20
CA ALA A 183 -10.22 5.30 -21.44
C ALA A 183 -9.02 6.12 -21.93
N TYR A 184 -8.43 6.94 -21.06
CA TYR A 184 -7.24 7.73 -21.39
C TYR A 184 -6.06 6.86 -21.81
N SER A 185 -5.82 5.75 -21.10
CA SER A 185 -4.72 4.83 -21.43
C SER A 185 -4.93 4.15 -22.78
N GLY A 186 -6.19 3.88 -23.16
CA GLY A 186 -6.54 3.36 -24.47
C GLY A 186 -6.17 4.34 -25.58
N GLU A 187 -6.63 5.57 -25.46
CA GLU A 187 -6.38 6.66 -26.42
C GLU A 187 -4.88 6.97 -26.54
N PHE A 188 -4.18 7.07 -25.41
CA PHE A 188 -2.73 7.27 -25.37
C PHE A 188 -1.97 6.17 -26.14
N VAL A 189 -2.35 4.91 -25.96
CA VAL A 189 -1.69 3.80 -26.67
C VAL A 189 -2.05 3.82 -28.14
N SER A 190 -3.32 4.00 -28.50
CA SER A 190 -3.78 3.89 -29.90
C SER A 190 -3.32 5.04 -30.78
N GLU A 191 -3.32 6.27 -30.26
CA GLU A 191 -3.05 7.47 -31.05
C GLU A 191 -1.59 7.91 -30.95
N ILE A 192 -1.04 7.95 -29.74
CA ILE A 192 0.30 8.52 -29.54
C ILE A 192 1.37 7.43 -29.66
N LEU A 193 1.22 6.34 -28.93
CA LEU A 193 2.28 5.33 -28.84
C LEU A 193 2.45 4.57 -30.15
N LEU A 194 1.34 4.20 -30.82
CA LEU A 194 1.41 3.51 -32.11
C LEU A 194 1.94 4.40 -33.22
N ASP A 195 1.54 5.68 -33.29
CA ASP A 195 2.04 6.60 -34.32
C ASP A 195 3.56 6.78 -34.20
N VAL A 196 4.06 7.02 -32.98
CA VAL A 196 5.52 7.13 -32.74
C VAL A 196 6.25 5.84 -33.09
N LEU A 197 5.71 4.67 -32.73
CA LEU A 197 6.34 3.39 -33.07
C LEU A 197 6.36 3.13 -34.58
N ASN A 198 5.36 3.64 -35.32
CA ASN A 198 5.29 3.52 -36.77
C ASN A 198 6.23 4.52 -37.47
N GLU A 199 6.42 5.72 -36.93
CA GLU A 199 7.38 6.70 -37.45
C GLU A 199 8.84 6.26 -37.25
N VAL A 200 9.13 5.51 -36.19
CA VAL A 200 10.49 5.06 -35.84
C VAL A 200 10.87 3.73 -36.50
N ARG A 201 9.92 2.98 -37.08
CA ARG A 201 10.24 1.77 -37.86
C ARG A 201 10.84 2.15 -39.22
N PRO A 202 12.07 1.71 -39.55
CA PRO A 202 12.69 1.94 -40.85
C PRO A 202 11.99 1.18 -41.99
#